data_AF-J3GKL3-F1
#
_entry.id   AF-J3GKL3-F1
#
_cell.length_a   1.000
_cell.length_b   1.000
_cell.length_c   1.000
_cell.angle_alpha   90.00
_cell.angle_beta   90.00
_cell.angle_gamma   90.00
#
_symmetry.space_group_name_H-M   'P 1'
#
loop_
_entity.id
_entity.type
_entity.pdbx_description
1 polymer ?
#
loop_
_entity_poly.entity_id
_entity_poly.type
_entity_poly.pdbx_seq_one_letter_code
_entity_poly.pdbx_strand_id
1 'polypeptide(L)'
;MSDNTVSPAAADAPAANTSRRWPALVIGLCLVAGVAGGLGWFLNKPKAPPAELASDKLGMGRPDGLLETHSLSQLPKDLLAVPFLKETLTEDFVFYYQAHADRLGLIGSLRRIIYEHDLKLQDSLIEQLFDQPADVALWRGADGRLKDFLLVMDRGGLAKVLEPLAKVALDDTQLSKLAEIKVAGDVVPLYQLTYNNSKALLFASHGDKLVVLSNPAKLYDAGHGPVEEPGMVSTESLEALLGGQKLFPEAFGLQPRAPEVKQRLSVNSSVLAMGYQRFIPNFAGLRFDMDDKGWHSFLAMDELENQPDFDFKPIWQAMPMGASACVTLPLAAEQQKPLLVKLGADDAAAQALTEHMAGAAGLCWYADSRLYTPLLVASLNDDDSAKLDGDLGNLFGSMVGAYEGNVAEHAFPVVEKQEGQTHQWQRQVSSNFGPYKAKDAEQPDAITGKAFMRVSLARHGSTLLFSLDDKLVDKALGTLDKRFPPMADVVPKDLLMPIYFGPDSMAQLMQQETLDSLPQDMEPVFYNAAQTYLIPKLRTLGGYGKYALTLPKGSEPDGHWQWLPLEWKAL
;
A
#
# COMPACT_ATOMS: atom_id res chain seq x y z
N MET A 1 82.49 -63.62 38.99
CA MET A 1 83.64 -63.84 38.08
C MET A 1 83.10 -63.82 36.66
N SER A 2 83.62 -62.90 35.85
CA SER A 2 83.88 -63.02 34.42
C SER A 2 82.72 -63.29 33.44
N ASP A 3 82.35 -62.23 32.72
CA ASP A 3 82.24 -62.09 31.25
C ASP A 3 81.77 -63.24 30.33
N ASN A 4 80.81 -62.84 29.47
CA ASN A 4 80.69 -63.10 28.02
C ASN A 4 80.46 -64.57 27.58
N THR A 5 79.63 -64.93 26.60
CA THR A 5 79.12 -64.25 25.40
C THR A 5 78.12 -65.17 24.67
N VAL A 6 77.32 -64.58 23.77
CA VAL A 6 76.81 -65.11 22.48
C VAL A 6 75.57 -66.04 22.45
N SER A 7 74.56 -65.55 21.69
CA SER A 7 73.32 -66.17 21.20
C SER A 7 73.55 -67.38 20.26
N PRO A 8 72.54 -68.22 19.95
CA PRO A 8 71.53 -67.87 18.93
C PRO A 8 70.09 -68.41 19.12
N ALA A 9 69.15 -67.62 18.59
CA ALA A 9 67.97 -67.91 17.76
C ALA A 9 66.96 -69.05 18.08
N ALA A 10 65.73 -68.56 18.34
CA ALA A 10 64.43 -68.91 17.74
C ALA A 10 63.65 -70.16 18.17
N ALA A 11 62.50 -69.91 18.83
CA ALA A 11 61.24 -70.65 18.67
C ALA A 11 60.04 -69.77 19.06
N ASP A 12 58.95 -69.91 18.29
CA ASP A 12 57.78 -69.04 18.11
C ASP A 12 56.68 -69.05 19.21
N ALA A 13 55.89 -67.96 19.21
CA ALA A 13 54.40 -67.88 19.09
C ALA A 13 53.72 -66.88 20.06
N PRO A 14 52.51 -66.35 19.79
CA PRO A 14 51.97 -65.83 18.52
C PRO A 14 51.36 -64.41 18.66
N ALA A 15 51.01 -63.83 17.49
CA ALA A 15 50.60 -62.45 17.27
C ALA A 15 49.12 -62.12 17.62
N ALA A 16 48.89 -60.88 18.06
CA ALA A 16 47.58 -60.23 18.10
C ALA A 16 47.45 -59.22 16.95
N ASN A 17 46.43 -59.42 16.10
CA ASN A 17 46.08 -58.57 14.96
C ASN A 17 45.24 -57.36 15.41
N THR A 18 45.66 -56.13 15.07
CA THR A 18 44.85 -54.91 15.18
C THR A 18 44.32 -54.49 13.81
N SER A 19 42.99 -54.57 13.64
CA SER A 19 42.31 -54.22 12.39
C SER A 19 42.00 -52.72 12.29
N ARG A 20 42.64 -52.04 11.33
CA ARG A 20 42.10 -51.10 10.33
C ARG A 20 40.70 -50.49 10.64
N ARG A 21 40.64 -49.37 11.38
CA ARG A 21 39.43 -48.52 11.56
C ARG A 21 39.59 -47.08 11.05
N TRP A 22 40.55 -46.82 10.18
CA TRP A 22 40.82 -45.47 9.69
C TRP A 22 39.98 -45.01 8.47
N PRO A 23 39.56 -45.87 7.51
CA PRO A 23 38.84 -45.36 6.33
C PRO A 23 37.36 -45.02 6.62
N ALA A 24 36.73 -45.65 7.61
CA ALA A 24 35.33 -45.40 7.95
C ALA A 24 35.10 -44.03 8.62
N LEU A 25 36.08 -43.56 9.40
CA LEU A 25 36.03 -42.24 10.06
C LEU A 25 36.17 -41.10 9.04
N VAL A 26 37.01 -41.27 8.03
CA VAL A 26 37.22 -40.29 6.96
C VAL A 26 35.98 -40.18 6.07
N ILE A 27 35.37 -41.30 5.69
CA ILE A 27 34.13 -41.32 4.89
C ILE A 27 32.96 -40.71 5.68
N GLY A 28 32.87 -40.98 6.99
CA GLY A 28 31.87 -40.37 7.87
C GLY A 28 32.02 -38.85 7.97
N LEU A 29 33.25 -38.34 8.10
CA LEU A 29 33.52 -36.89 8.13
C LEU A 29 33.20 -36.20 6.79
N CYS A 30 33.51 -36.84 5.66
CA CYS A 30 33.17 -36.30 4.34
C CYS A 30 31.66 -36.28 4.08
N LEU A 31 30.91 -37.28 4.56
CA LEU A 31 29.45 -37.29 4.45
C LEU A 31 28.81 -36.22 5.33
N VAL A 32 29.29 -36.03 6.57
CA VAL A 32 28.79 -34.96 7.45
C VAL A 32 29.13 -33.58 6.90
N ALA A 33 30.32 -33.38 6.34
CA ALA A 33 30.68 -32.11 5.68
C ALA A 33 29.87 -31.86 4.39
N GLY A 34 29.59 -32.90 3.61
CA GLY A 34 28.75 -32.80 2.40
C GLY A 34 27.28 -32.50 2.74
N VAL A 35 26.75 -33.10 3.80
CA VAL A 35 25.39 -32.83 4.29
C VAL A 35 25.31 -31.44 4.94
N ALA A 36 26.29 -31.04 5.75
CA ALA A 36 26.34 -29.70 6.34
C ALA A 36 26.57 -28.60 5.29
N GLY A 37 27.37 -28.86 4.25
CA GLY A 37 27.55 -27.94 3.11
C GLY A 37 26.31 -27.88 2.21
N GLY A 38 25.62 -29.00 2.01
CA GLY A 38 24.35 -29.06 1.28
C GLY A 38 23.20 -28.35 2.01
N LEU A 39 23.08 -28.56 3.34
CA LEU A 39 22.15 -27.83 4.19
C LEU A 39 22.52 -26.35 4.27
N GLY A 40 23.80 -26.00 4.40
CA GLY A 40 24.26 -24.61 4.40
C GLY A 40 23.97 -23.88 3.09
N TRP A 41 24.06 -24.56 1.94
CA TRP A 41 23.70 -23.99 0.63
C TRP A 41 22.18 -23.84 0.44
N PHE A 42 21.38 -24.79 0.97
CA PHE A 42 19.91 -24.68 0.94
C PHE A 42 19.38 -23.65 1.94
N LEU A 43 20.07 -23.43 3.07
CA LEU A 43 19.70 -22.46 4.11
C LEU A 43 20.21 -21.04 3.80
N ASN A 44 21.33 -20.89 3.08
CA ASN A 44 21.87 -19.60 2.64
C ASN A 44 21.92 -19.51 1.12
N LYS A 45 20.76 -19.56 0.44
CA LYS A 45 20.71 -19.01 -0.92
C LYS A 45 20.91 -17.48 -0.79
N PRO A 46 22.02 -16.89 -1.28
CA PRO A 46 22.09 -15.45 -1.35
C PRO A 46 20.93 -14.98 -2.23
N LYS A 47 20.01 -14.20 -1.64
CA LYS A 47 18.91 -13.58 -2.38
C LYS A 47 19.54 -12.77 -3.50
N ALA A 48 19.20 -13.11 -4.74
CA ALA A 48 19.66 -12.36 -5.89
C ALA A 48 19.23 -10.88 -5.67
N PRO A 49 20.09 -9.90 -5.98
CA PRO A 49 19.67 -8.50 -5.96
C PRO A 49 18.38 -8.36 -6.77
N PRO A 50 17.45 -7.46 -6.38
CA PRO A 50 16.20 -7.28 -7.11
C PRO A 50 16.52 -7.13 -8.59
N ALA A 51 15.89 -7.97 -9.41
CA ALA A 51 16.16 -8.00 -10.84
C ALA A 51 15.97 -6.59 -11.40
N GLU A 52 17.00 -6.07 -12.05
CA GLU A 52 16.93 -4.77 -12.71
C GLU A 52 15.95 -4.88 -13.88
N LEU A 53 14.82 -4.19 -13.73
CA LEU A 53 13.68 -4.28 -14.65
C LEU A 53 14.05 -3.70 -16.02
N ALA A 54 13.36 -4.13 -17.07
CA ALA A 54 13.54 -3.53 -18.39
C ALA A 54 13.24 -2.02 -18.37
N SER A 55 12.23 -1.61 -17.61
CA SER A 55 11.88 -0.19 -17.40
C SER A 55 13.03 0.60 -16.76
N ASP A 56 13.69 0.04 -15.74
CA ASP A 56 14.75 0.71 -15.01
C ASP A 56 15.97 0.95 -15.93
N LYS A 57 16.36 -0.08 -16.71
CA LYS A 57 17.45 0.00 -17.69
C LYS A 57 17.21 1.02 -18.79
N LEU A 58 15.94 1.19 -19.16
CA LEU A 58 15.53 2.15 -20.16
C LEU A 58 15.31 3.54 -19.55
N GLY A 59 15.48 3.77 -18.24
CA GLY A 59 15.30 5.10 -17.64
C GLY A 59 13.83 5.48 -17.48
N MET A 60 12.99 4.54 -17.07
CA MET A 60 11.61 4.79 -16.67
C MET A 60 11.45 4.62 -15.17
N GLY A 61 10.93 5.64 -14.50
CA GLY A 61 10.56 5.56 -13.10
C GLY A 61 9.48 4.51 -12.89
N ARG A 62 9.59 3.70 -11.83
CA ARG A 62 8.60 2.64 -11.55
C ARG A 62 7.21 3.22 -11.27
N PRO A 63 6.15 2.73 -11.93
CA PRO A 63 4.78 3.20 -11.70
C PRO A 63 4.25 2.86 -10.30
N ASP A 64 3.45 3.76 -9.76
CA ASP A 64 2.70 3.58 -8.51
C ASP A 64 1.37 2.83 -8.75
N GLY A 65 0.83 2.88 -9.97
CA GLY A 65 -0.35 2.13 -10.39
C GLY A 65 -0.30 1.75 -11.87
N LEU A 66 -1.02 0.70 -12.24
CA LEU A 66 -1.14 0.19 -13.61
C LEU A 66 -2.57 -0.22 -13.90
N LEU A 67 -3.11 0.26 -15.02
CA LEU A 67 -4.37 -0.19 -15.59
C LEU A 67 -4.08 -0.87 -16.93
N GLU A 68 -4.34 -2.18 -17.04
CA GLU A 68 -4.36 -2.92 -18.31
C GLU A 68 -5.82 -3.13 -18.71
N THR A 69 -6.26 -2.53 -19.81
CA THR A 69 -7.67 -2.54 -20.24
C THR A 69 -7.84 -3.07 -21.67
N HIS A 70 -8.97 -3.74 -21.93
CA HIS A 70 -9.41 -4.05 -23.29
C HIS A 70 -10.08 -2.85 -23.96
N SER A 71 -10.70 -1.97 -23.17
CA SER A 71 -11.39 -0.77 -23.64
C SER A 71 -11.53 0.24 -22.50
N LEU A 72 -10.89 1.40 -22.65
CA LEU A 72 -11.02 2.53 -21.73
C LEU A 72 -12.45 3.05 -21.67
N SER A 73 -13.20 2.92 -22.77
CA SER A 73 -14.60 3.37 -22.85
C SER A 73 -15.55 2.50 -22.01
N GLN A 74 -15.25 1.21 -21.86
CA GLN A 74 -16.06 0.26 -21.07
C GLN A 74 -15.71 0.27 -19.58
N LEU A 75 -14.48 0.65 -19.21
CA LEU A 75 -14.01 0.62 -17.82
C LEU A 75 -14.99 1.25 -16.81
N PRO A 76 -15.60 2.43 -17.06
CA PRO A 76 -16.56 2.99 -16.12
C PRO A 76 -17.81 2.13 -15.91
N LYS A 77 -18.30 1.45 -16.96
CA LYS A 77 -19.43 0.52 -16.85
C LYS A 77 -19.03 -0.73 -16.10
N ASP A 78 -17.84 -1.26 -16.38
CA ASP A 78 -17.29 -2.44 -15.69
C ASP A 78 -17.12 -2.18 -14.18
N LEU A 79 -16.68 -0.97 -13.79
CA LEU A 79 -16.61 -0.57 -12.38
C LEU A 79 -17.98 -0.57 -11.69
N LEU A 80 -19.03 -0.15 -12.40
CA LEU A 80 -20.41 -0.17 -11.90
C LEU A 80 -21.05 -1.57 -11.93
N ALA A 81 -20.33 -2.61 -12.36
CA ALA A 81 -20.80 -4.00 -12.21
C ALA A 81 -20.79 -4.46 -10.74
N VAL A 82 -19.97 -3.83 -9.89
CA VAL A 82 -19.97 -4.08 -8.44
C VAL A 82 -21.20 -3.39 -7.82
N PRO A 83 -22.15 -4.11 -7.20
CA PRO A 83 -23.40 -3.51 -6.69
C PRO A 83 -23.17 -2.34 -5.72
N PHE A 84 -22.24 -2.53 -4.78
CA PHE A 84 -21.84 -1.49 -3.83
C PHE A 84 -21.34 -0.21 -4.53
N LEU A 85 -20.50 -0.33 -5.57
CA LEU A 85 -20.01 0.84 -6.32
C LEU A 85 -21.11 1.47 -7.17
N LYS A 86 -22.00 0.66 -7.75
CA LYS A 86 -23.14 1.15 -8.53
C LYS A 86 -24.03 2.08 -7.71
N GLU A 87 -24.32 1.70 -6.48
CA GLU A 87 -25.22 2.44 -5.60
C GLU A 87 -24.58 3.64 -4.92
N THR A 88 -23.27 3.60 -4.68
CA THR A 88 -22.54 4.70 -4.02
C THR A 88 -21.96 5.72 -5.01
N LEU A 89 -21.24 5.25 -6.04
CA LEU A 89 -20.69 6.13 -7.06
C LEU A 89 -21.80 6.65 -7.96
N THR A 90 -22.78 5.83 -8.37
CA THR A 90 -23.86 6.18 -9.32
C THR A 90 -23.37 6.52 -10.74
N GLU A 91 -24.26 6.45 -11.73
CA GLU A 91 -23.94 6.84 -13.11
C GLU A 91 -23.58 8.33 -13.23
N ASP A 92 -24.12 9.18 -12.36
CA ASP A 92 -23.82 10.63 -12.35
C ASP A 92 -22.36 10.93 -11.98
N PHE A 93 -21.74 10.13 -11.11
CA PHE A 93 -20.32 10.26 -10.81
C PHE A 93 -19.47 9.85 -12.00
N VAL A 94 -19.83 8.74 -12.66
CA VAL A 94 -19.20 8.34 -13.92
C VAL A 94 -19.36 9.44 -14.96
N PHE A 95 -20.54 10.03 -15.09
CA PHE A 95 -20.79 11.16 -15.97
C PHE A 95 -19.94 12.37 -15.63
N TYR A 96 -19.79 12.73 -14.34
CA TYR A 96 -18.93 13.83 -13.91
C TYR A 96 -17.48 13.66 -14.38
N TYR A 97 -16.89 12.47 -14.23
CA TYR A 97 -15.53 12.20 -14.71
C TYR A 97 -15.46 12.07 -16.23
N GLN A 98 -16.50 11.55 -16.87
CA GLN A 98 -16.64 11.56 -18.33
C GLN A 98 -16.78 12.97 -18.89
N ALA A 99 -17.35 13.92 -18.14
CA ALA A 99 -17.51 15.32 -18.49
C ALA A 99 -16.43 16.20 -17.83
N HIS A 100 -15.34 15.61 -17.33
CA HIS A 100 -14.28 16.36 -16.67
C HIS A 100 -13.67 17.40 -17.63
N ALA A 101 -13.36 18.58 -17.11
CA ALA A 101 -12.88 19.72 -17.89
C ALA A 101 -11.64 19.39 -18.73
N ASP A 102 -10.77 18.50 -18.26
CA ASP A 102 -9.58 18.06 -19.02
C ASP A 102 -9.94 17.18 -20.21
N ARG A 103 -10.88 16.24 -20.04
CA ARG A 103 -11.37 15.40 -21.15
C ARG A 103 -12.10 16.26 -22.18
N LEU A 104 -12.97 17.16 -21.72
CA LEU A 104 -13.67 18.10 -22.59
C LEU A 104 -12.71 19.07 -23.29
N GLY A 105 -11.68 19.54 -22.59
CA GLY A 105 -10.61 20.37 -23.12
C GLY A 105 -9.83 19.69 -24.24
N LEU A 106 -9.42 18.45 -24.01
CA LEU A 106 -8.74 17.62 -25.02
C LEU A 106 -9.62 17.39 -26.25
N ILE A 107 -10.88 16.97 -26.04
CA ILE A 107 -11.85 16.77 -27.14
C ILE A 107 -12.09 18.08 -27.89
N GLY A 108 -12.23 19.19 -27.17
CA GLY A 108 -12.43 20.52 -27.75
C GLY A 108 -11.26 20.97 -28.62
N SER A 109 -10.04 20.85 -28.11
CA SER A 109 -8.81 21.16 -28.86
C SER A 109 -8.68 20.30 -30.11
N LEU A 110 -8.94 18.98 -30.01
CA LEU A 110 -8.89 18.09 -31.17
C LEU A 110 -9.96 18.43 -32.20
N ARG A 111 -11.20 18.70 -31.80
CA ARG A 111 -12.27 19.12 -32.71
C ARG A 111 -11.95 20.43 -33.42
N ARG A 112 -11.36 21.40 -32.71
CA ARG A 112 -10.89 22.65 -33.30
C ARG A 112 -9.86 22.37 -34.39
N ILE A 113 -8.83 21.59 -34.07
CA ILE A 113 -7.77 21.21 -35.02
C ILE A 113 -8.35 20.52 -36.26
N ILE A 114 -9.28 19.58 -36.06
CA ILE A 114 -9.95 18.85 -37.15
C ILE A 114 -10.68 19.83 -38.09
N TYR A 115 -11.41 20.79 -37.51
CA TYR A 115 -12.18 21.77 -38.26
C TYR A 115 -11.31 22.80 -38.97
N GLU A 116 -10.32 23.39 -38.29
CA GLU A 116 -9.45 24.46 -38.83
C GLU A 116 -8.56 23.95 -39.96
N HIS A 117 -8.17 22.68 -39.93
CA HIS A 117 -7.28 22.07 -40.93
C HIS A 117 -8.00 21.12 -41.90
N ASP A 118 -9.34 21.18 -41.98
CA ASP A 118 -10.18 20.37 -42.88
C ASP A 118 -9.82 18.87 -42.87
N LEU A 119 -9.62 18.32 -41.67
CA LEU A 119 -9.29 16.91 -41.51
C LEU A 119 -10.56 16.06 -41.68
N LYS A 120 -10.50 15.04 -42.53
CA LYS A 120 -11.59 14.06 -42.72
C LYS A 120 -11.68 13.04 -41.58
N LEU A 121 -11.58 13.49 -40.33
CA LEU A 121 -11.68 12.66 -39.15
C LEU A 121 -13.15 12.57 -38.72
N GLN A 122 -13.65 11.36 -38.50
CA GLN A 122 -15.02 11.15 -38.04
C GLN A 122 -15.19 11.60 -36.59
N ASP A 123 -16.35 12.15 -36.24
CA ASP A 123 -16.68 12.54 -34.86
C ASP A 123 -16.57 11.36 -33.87
N SER A 124 -16.80 10.13 -34.34
CA SER A 124 -16.68 8.90 -33.56
C SER A 124 -15.24 8.40 -33.36
N LEU A 125 -14.24 9.04 -33.98
CA LEU A 125 -12.84 8.58 -33.91
C LEU A 125 -12.32 8.50 -32.48
N ILE A 126 -12.61 9.52 -31.67
CA ILE A 126 -12.13 9.58 -30.29
C ILE A 126 -12.75 8.43 -29.47
N GLU A 127 -14.02 8.12 -29.72
CA GLU A 127 -14.70 6.98 -29.09
C GLU A 127 -14.11 5.64 -29.54
N GLN A 128 -13.87 5.47 -30.84
CA GLN A 128 -13.24 4.27 -31.40
C GLN A 128 -11.82 4.06 -30.89
N LEU A 129 -11.07 5.14 -30.67
CA LEU A 129 -9.71 5.10 -30.12
C LEU A 129 -9.75 4.66 -28.65
N PHE A 130 -10.66 5.19 -27.83
CA PHE A 130 -10.83 4.78 -26.44
C PHE A 130 -11.44 3.38 -26.28
N ASP A 131 -12.00 2.81 -27.34
CA ASP A 131 -12.47 1.43 -27.34
C ASP A 131 -11.36 0.41 -27.60
N GLN A 132 -10.14 0.87 -27.92
CA GLN A 132 -9.01 -0.02 -28.14
C GLN A 132 -8.34 -0.47 -26.82
N PRO A 133 -7.61 -1.61 -26.85
CA PRO A 133 -6.78 -2.03 -25.74
C PRO A 133 -5.71 -1.01 -25.38
N ALA A 134 -5.51 -0.82 -24.08
CA ALA A 134 -4.56 0.15 -23.56
C ALA A 134 -3.98 -0.26 -22.22
N ASP A 135 -2.72 0.11 -22.00
CA ASP A 135 -2.04 0.04 -20.72
C ASP A 135 -1.75 1.48 -20.24
N VAL A 136 -2.12 1.79 -19.00
CA VAL A 136 -1.91 3.11 -18.38
C VAL A 136 -1.08 2.95 -17.13
N ALA A 137 0.18 3.37 -17.19
CA ALA A 137 1.05 3.52 -16.03
C ALA A 137 0.76 4.86 -15.34
N LEU A 138 0.69 4.86 -14.01
CA LEU A 138 0.29 6.00 -13.17
C LEU A 138 1.36 6.27 -12.12
N TRP A 139 1.64 7.55 -11.89
CA TRP A 139 2.54 8.02 -10.83
C TRP A 139 1.86 9.07 -9.97
N ARG A 140 2.25 9.11 -8.70
CA ARG A 140 1.87 10.18 -7.79
C ARG A 140 2.63 11.44 -8.18
N GLY A 141 1.92 12.56 -8.29
CA GLY A 141 2.59 13.85 -8.32
C GLY A 141 2.77 14.44 -6.91
N ALA A 142 3.17 15.71 -6.84
CA ALA A 142 3.55 16.37 -5.58
C ALA A 142 2.48 16.42 -4.48
N ASP A 143 1.20 16.27 -4.83
CA ASP A 143 0.05 16.21 -3.91
C ASP A 143 -0.29 14.78 -3.45
N GLY A 144 0.51 13.78 -3.84
CA GLY A 144 0.34 12.38 -3.49
C GLY A 144 -0.74 11.64 -4.30
N ARG A 145 -1.46 12.33 -5.21
CA ARG A 145 -2.50 11.74 -6.06
C ARG A 145 -1.90 11.16 -7.34
N LEU A 146 -2.43 10.03 -7.79
CA LEU A 146 -2.13 9.46 -9.11
C LEU A 146 -2.68 10.39 -10.19
N LYS A 147 -1.79 11.13 -10.86
CA LYS A 147 -2.19 12.14 -11.85
C LYS A 147 -1.27 12.24 -13.06
N ASP A 148 0.01 11.89 -12.89
CA ASP A 148 0.92 11.74 -14.02
C ASP A 148 0.71 10.34 -14.60
N PHE A 149 0.53 10.24 -15.91
CA PHE A 149 0.26 8.97 -16.58
C PHE A 149 0.99 8.85 -17.92
N LEU A 150 1.29 7.59 -18.26
CA LEU A 150 1.79 7.18 -19.56
C LEU A 150 0.85 6.12 -20.11
N LEU A 151 0.15 6.47 -21.17
CA LEU A 151 -0.79 5.61 -21.89
C LEU A 151 -0.07 4.99 -23.08
N VAL A 152 -0.16 3.67 -23.21
CA VAL A 152 0.27 2.92 -24.38
C VAL A 152 -0.95 2.20 -24.91
N MET A 153 -1.33 2.45 -26.16
CA MET A 153 -2.53 1.85 -26.74
C MET A 153 -2.26 1.26 -28.10
N ASP A 154 -3.00 0.20 -28.39
CA ASP A 154 -3.13 -0.34 -29.73
C ASP A 154 -4.16 0.48 -30.50
N ARG A 155 -3.91 0.72 -31.79
CA ARG A 155 -4.83 1.46 -32.66
C ARG A 155 -5.71 0.54 -33.50
N GLY A 156 -5.50 -0.78 -33.44
CA GLY A 156 -6.35 -1.76 -34.10
C GLY A 156 -6.53 -1.53 -35.61
N GLY A 157 -5.51 -1.01 -36.31
CA GLY A 157 -5.61 -0.66 -37.73
C GLY A 157 -6.09 0.78 -38.03
N LEU A 158 -6.37 1.60 -37.00
CA LEU A 158 -6.57 3.05 -37.13
C LEU A 158 -5.25 3.81 -37.37
N ALA A 159 -4.20 3.11 -37.81
CA ALA A 159 -2.85 3.64 -37.90
C ALA A 159 -2.75 4.88 -38.82
N LYS A 160 -3.47 4.83 -39.93
CA LYS A 160 -3.51 5.87 -40.96
C LYS A 160 -4.31 7.10 -40.54
N VAL A 161 -5.06 7.01 -39.46
CA VAL A 161 -6.02 8.05 -39.07
C VAL A 161 -5.34 9.24 -38.38
N LEU A 162 -4.17 9.02 -37.77
CA LEU A 162 -3.39 10.09 -37.14
C LEU A 162 -2.33 10.69 -38.08
N GLU A 163 -2.08 10.09 -39.26
CA GLU A 163 -1.11 10.59 -40.25
C GLU A 163 -1.37 12.06 -40.70
N PRO A 164 -2.64 12.51 -40.90
CA PRO A 164 -2.90 13.89 -41.29
C PRO A 164 -2.47 14.93 -40.23
N LEU A 165 -2.43 14.55 -38.94
CA LEU A 165 -2.01 15.45 -37.86
C LEU A 165 -0.55 15.89 -38.01
N ALA A 166 0.28 15.10 -38.70
CA ALA A 166 1.67 15.44 -38.95
C ALA A 166 1.83 16.70 -39.82
N LYS A 167 0.88 16.94 -40.75
CA LYS A 167 0.86 18.15 -41.58
C LYS A 167 0.38 19.37 -40.79
N VAL A 168 -0.57 19.14 -39.89
CA VAL A 168 -1.16 20.19 -39.06
C VAL A 168 -0.20 20.73 -38.02
N ALA A 169 0.64 19.88 -37.43
CA ALA A 169 1.60 20.27 -36.40
C ALA A 169 2.65 21.32 -36.83
N LEU A 170 2.70 21.65 -38.13
CA LEU A 170 3.57 22.70 -38.68
C LEU A 170 2.97 24.10 -38.53
N ASP A 171 1.64 24.22 -38.56
CA ASP A 171 0.93 25.50 -38.68
C ASP A 171 -0.10 25.75 -37.56
N ASP A 172 -0.24 24.84 -36.59
CA ASP A 172 -1.18 24.96 -35.47
C ASP A 172 -0.54 25.53 -34.18
N THR A 173 -1.33 26.26 -33.39
CA THR A 173 -0.89 26.87 -32.12
C THR A 173 -1.01 25.94 -30.92
N GLN A 174 -1.87 24.93 -30.98
CA GLN A 174 -2.09 23.94 -29.94
C GLN A 174 -1.34 22.64 -30.21
N LEU A 175 -1.11 22.27 -31.47
CA LEU A 175 -0.34 21.08 -31.84
C LEU A 175 1.01 21.47 -32.46
N SER A 176 2.11 21.06 -31.83
CA SER A 176 3.47 21.32 -32.32
C SER A 176 4.33 20.05 -32.30
N LYS A 177 5.33 19.99 -33.19
CA LYS A 177 6.37 18.96 -33.14
C LYS A 177 7.47 19.38 -32.15
N LEU A 178 7.69 18.56 -31.12
CA LEU A 178 8.69 18.81 -30.08
C LEU A 178 10.06 18.24 -30.45
N ALA A 179 10.10 16.99 -30.91
CA ALA A 179 11.34 16.26 -31.19
C ALA A 179 11.13 15.16 -32.25
N GLU A 180 12.21 14.48 -32.60
CA GLU A 180 12.20 13.22 -33.35
C GLU A 180 12.88 12.14 -32.52
N ILE A 181 12.29 10.96 -32.46
CA ILE A 181 12.82 9.77 -31.78
C ILE A 181 12.99 8.63 -32.79
N LYS A 182 13.86 7.67 -32.51
CA LYS A 182 14.16 6.56 -33.42
C LYS A 182 13.51 5.27 -32.95
N VAL A 183 12.51 4.81 -33.69
CA VAL A 183 11.79 3.56 -33.36
C VAL A 183 12.05 2.54 -34.45
N ALA A 184 12.73 1.44 -34.10
CA ALA A 184 13.06 0.35 -35.03
C ALA A 184 13.74 0.81 -36.34
N GLY A 185 14.50 1.92 -36.30
CA GLY A 185 15.17 2.51 -37.45
C GLY A 185 14.37 3.60 -38.18
N ASP A 186 13.07 3.72 -37.90
CA ASP A 186 12.23 4.80 -38.42
C ASP A 186 12.35 6.05 -37.55
N VAL A 187 12.28 7.22 -38.19
CA VAL A 187 12.22 8.51 -37.50
C VAL A 187 10.77 8.83 -37.18
N VAL A 188 10.43 8.85 -35.90
CA VAL A 188 9.07 9.09 -35.40
C VAL A 188 9.00 10.48 -34.76
N PRO A 189 8.09 11.35 -35.22
CA PRO A 189 7.91 12.66 -34.59
C PRO A 189 7.20 12.53 -33.23
N LEU A 190 7.74 13.24 -32.24
CA LEU A 190 7.11 13.44 -30.95
C LEU A 190 6.36 14.77 -30.96
N TYR A 191 5.05 14.73 -30.74
CA TYR A 191 4.18 15.89 -30.76
C TYR A 191 3.81 16.33 -29.36
N GLN A 192 3.56 17.64 -29.20
CA GLN A 192 2.96 18.24 -28.02
C GLN A 192 1.58 18.79 -28.38
N LEU A 193 0.56 18.41 -27.60
CA LEU A 193 -0.78 18.99 -27.67
C LEU A 193 -1.07 19.83 -26.44
N THR A 194 -1.34 21.11 -26.65
CA THR A 194 -1.72 22.08 -25.61
C THR A 194 -3.24 22.23 -25.55
N TYR A 195 -3.82 22.15 -24.37
CA TYR A 195 -5.26 22.22 -24.12
C TYR A 195 -5.55 22.98 -22.82
N ASN A 196 -6.80 23.44 -22.64
CA ASN A 196 -7.21 24.21 -21.45
C ASN A 196 -6.29 25.40 -21.11
N ASN A 197 -5.74 26.06 -22.14
CA ASN A 197 -4.85 27.24 -22.10
C ASN A 197 -3.48 27.07 -21.42
N SER A 198 -3.26 26.04 -20.60
CA SER A 198 -2.00 25.86 -19.85
C SER A 198 -1.55 24.41 -19.69
N LYS A 199 -2.37 23.44 -20.07
CA LYS A 199 -2.00 22.03 -19.97
C LYS A 199 -1.43 21.57 -21.31
N ALA A 200 -0.49 20.64 -21.24
CA ALA A 200 0.04 19.99 -22.41
C ALA A 200 0.25 18.51 -22.14
N LEU A 201 0.20 17.71 -23.20
CA LEU A 201 0.60 16.30 -23.20
C LEU A 201 1.52 16.05 -24.39
N LEU A 202 2.32 14.99 -24.32
CA LEU A 202 3.12 14.52 -25.43
C LEU A 202 2.52 13.26 -26.02
N PHE A 203 2.61 13.09 -27.33
CA PHE A 203 2.23 11.82 -27.95
C PHE A 203 3.08 11.53 -29.19
N ALA A 204 3.29 10.24 -29.43
CA ALA A 204 3.97 9.73 -30.61
C ALA A 204 3.27 8.45 -31.07
N SER A 205 3.42 8.13 -32.35
CA SER A 205 2.78 6.96 -32.92
C SER A 205 3.66 6.28 -33.95
N HIS A 206 3.76 4.96 -33.87
CA HIS A 206 4.55 4.10 -34.77
C HIS A 206 3.83 2.77 -34.97
N GLY A 207 3.69 2.31 -36.22
CA GLY A 207 2.90 1.11 -36.52
C GLY A 207 1.47 1.22 -35.98
N ASP A 208 1.03 0.24 -35.19
CA ASP A 208 -0.28 0.29 -34.51
C ASP A 208 -0.20 0.88 -33.09
N LYS A 209 0.98 1.30 -32.61
CA LYS A 209 1.15 1.83 -31.26
C LYS A 209 0.95 3.35 -31.22
N LEU A 210 0.28 3.81 -30.17
CA LEU A 210 0.21 5.21 -29.77
C LEU A 210 0.64 5.29 -28.31
N VAL A 211 1.60 6.16 -28.03
CA VAL A 211 2.07 6.46 -26.67
C VAL A 211 1.72 7.90 -26.35
N VAL A 212 1.14 8.14 -25.16
CA VAL A 212 0.74 9.46 -24.67
C VAL A 212 1.28 9.67 -23.27
N LEU A 213 2.13 10.68 -23.08
CA LEU A 213 2.63 11.12 -21.78
C LEU A 213 1.87 12.36 -21.32
N SER A 214 1.23 12.28 -20.16
CA SER A 214 0.34 13.33 -19.66
C SER A 214 1.03 14.63 -19.27
N ASN A 215 2.33 14.58 -18.99
CA ASN A 215 3.11 15.68 -18.46
C ASN A 215 4.46 15.81 -19.18
N PRO A 216 4.62 16.79 -20.09
CA PRO A 216 5.86 16.99 -20.84
C PRO A 216 7.10 17.20 -19.97
N ALA A 217 6.96 17.73 -18.75
CA ALA A 217 8.10 17.95 -17.85
C ALA A 217 8.72 16.64 -17.32
N LYS A 218 8.04 15.50 -17.49
CA LYS A 218 8.53 14.18 -17.11
C LYS A 218 9.35 13.50 -18.19
N LEU A 219 9.40 14.05 -19.41
CA LEU A 219 10.26 13.54 -20.47
C LEU A 219 11.70 14.03 -20.26
N TYR A 220 12.66 13.13 -20.41
CA TYR A 220 14.08 13.49 -20.43
C TYR A 220 14.87 12.65 -21.44
N ASP A 221 16.08 13.11 -21.76
CA ASP A 221 17.05 12.37 -22.58
C ASP A 221 18.00 11.63 -21.62
N ALA A 222 18.09 10.30 -21.75
CA ALA A 222 18.93 9.48 -20.85
C ALA A 222 20.42 9.84 -20.95
N GLY A 223 20.85 10.48 -22.05
CA GLY A 223 22.21 11.01 -22.21
C GLY A 223 22.61 12.06 -21.17
N HIS A 224 21.66 12.59 -20.38
CA HIS A 224 21.91 13.57 -19.31
C HIS A 224 22.03 12.95 -17.91
N GLY A 225 22.04 11.62 -17.81
CA GLY A 225 22.15 10.87 -16.55
C GLY A 225 20.78 10.56 -15.91
N PRO A 226 20.72 9.61 -14.96
CA PRO A 226 19.48 9.22 -14.33
C PRO A 226 18.91 10.36 -13.49
N VAL A 227 17.62 10.63 -13.65
CA VAL A 227 16.85 11.54 -12.78
C VAL A 227 15.98 10.66 -11.88
N GLU A 228 16.25 10.67 -10.57
CA GLU A 228 15.52 9.86 -9.58
C GLU A 228 14.15 10.45 -9.18
N GLU A 229 13.49 11.19 -10.08
CA GLU A 229 12.17 11.73 -9.80
C GLU A 229 11.06 10.73 -10.20
N PRO A 230 10.02 10.51 -9.38
CA PRO A 230 8.88 9.67 -9.75
C PRO A 230 8.23 10.14 -11.05
N GLY A 231 7.92 9.17 -11.91
CA GLY A 231 7.23 9.41 -13.18
C GLY A 231 8.11 9.93 -14.31
N MET A 232 9.43 10.02 -14.14
CA MET A 232 10.33 10.34 -15.25
C MET A 232 10.33 9.23 -16.31
N VAL A 233 10.26 9.63 -17.58
CA VAL A 233 10.25 8.74 -18.73
C VAL A 233 11.31 9.21 -19.71
N SER A 234 12.27 8.36 -20.02
CA SER A 234 13.29 8.67 -21.02
C SER A 234 12.74 8.56 -22.45
N THR A 235 13.46 9.17 -23.40
CA THR A 235 13.25 8.96 -24.83
C THR A 235 13.37 7.48 -25.25
N GLU A 236 14.35 6.75 -24.70
CA GLU A 236 14.61 5.34 -24.99
C GLU A 236 13.45 4.45 -24.54
N SER A 237 12.84 4.78 -23.41
CA SER A 237 11.64 4.10 -22.93
C SER A 237 10.44 4.33 -23.86
N LEU A 238 10.25 5.56 -24.36
CA LEU A 238 9.21 5.84 -25.35
C LEU A 238 9.45 5.06 -26.65
N GLU A 239 10.70 5.01 -27.11
CA GLU A 239 11.09 4.25 -28.30
C GLU A 239 10.78 2.75 -28.14
N ALA A 240 11.12 2.18 -26.98
CA ALA A 240 10.84 0.79 -26.65
C ALA A 240 9.32 0.50 -26.63
N LEU A 241 8.52 1.37 -26.01
CA LEU A 241 7.05 1.22 -25.96
C LEU A 241 6.41 1.34 -27.35
N LEU A 242 6.87 2.29 -28.16
CA LEU A 242 6.42 2.44 -29.55
C LEU A 242 6.82 1.23 -30.41
N GLY A 243 7.98 0.64 -30.13
CA GLY A 243 8.43 -0.62 -30.71
C GLY A 243 7.66 -1.86 -30.21
N GLY A 244 6.72 -1.69 -29.27
CA GLY A 244 5.85 -2.74 -28.76
C GLY A 244 6.37 -3.51 -27.55
N GLN A 245 7.45 -3.06 -26.91
CA GLN A 245 7.92 -3.65 -25.66
C GLN A 245 6.91 -3.38 -24.53
N LYS A 246 6.72 -4.36 -23.64
CA LYS A 246 5.87 -4.22 -22.46
C LYS A 246 6.73 -3.92 -21.25
N LEU A 247 6.73 -2.67 -20.79
CA LEU A 247 7.60 -2.22 -19.69
C LEU A 247 6.89 -2.16 -18.33
N PHE A 248 5.56 -2.10 -18.29
CA PHE A 248 4.83 -1.84 -17.03
C PHE A 248 4.57 -3.08 -16.16
N PRO A 249 4.15 -4.25 -16.70
CA PRO A 249 3.72 -5.37 -15.85
C PRO A 249 4.81 -5.91 -14.92
N GLU A 250 6.08 -5.88 -15.37
CA GLU A 250 7.24 -6.36 -14.60
C GLU A 250 7.42 -5.59 -13.28
N ALA A 251 7.08 -4.29 -13.26
CA ALA A 251 7.17 -3.45 -12.05
C ALA A 251 6.23 -3.89 -10.92
N PHE A 252 5.24 -4.73 -11.23
CA PHE A 252 4.27 -5.29 -10.30
C PHE A 252 4.41 -6.83 -10.18
N GLY A 253 5.48 -7.42 -10.72
CA GLY A 253 5.65 -8.88 -10.78
C GLY A 253 4.53 -9.60 -11.53
N LEU A 254 3.87 -8.92 -12.48
CA LEU A 254 2.71 -9.46 -13.18
C LEU A 254 3.13 -10.33 -14.36
N GLN A 255 2.47 -11.48 -14.46
CA GLN A 255 2.47 -12.27 -15.70
C GLN A 255 1.60 -11.57 -16.76
N PRO A 256 1.83 -11.87 -18.06
CA PRO A 256 1.00 -11.35 -19.14
C PRO A 256 -0.50 -11.53 -18.82
N ARG A 257 -1.27 -10.46 -18.99
CA ARG A 257 -2.72 -10.49 -18.76
C ARG A 257 -3.38 -11.58 -19.61
N ALA A 258 -4.15 -12.44 -18.95
CA ALA A 258 -4.86 -13.51 -19.60
C ALA A 258 -5.98 -12.94 -20.50
N PRO A 259 -6.30 -13.56 -21.66
CA PRO A 259 -7.28 -13.00 -22.61
C PRO A 259 -8.69 -12.78 -22.04
N GLU A 260 -9.09 -13.59 -21.06
CA GLU A 260 -10.38 -13.50 -20.37
C GLU A 260 -10.48 -12.29 -19.41
N VAL A 261 -9.34 -11.73 -19.00
CA VAL A 261 -9.29 -10.56 -18.11
C VAL A 261 -9.45 -9.30 -18.95
N LYS A 262 -10.65 -8.71 -18.88
CA LYS A 262 -11.04 -7.49 -19.61
C LYS A 262 -10.36 -6.25 -19.04
N GLN A 263 -10.30 -6.16 -17.73
CA GLN A 263 -9.70 -5.05 -16.98
C GLN A 263 -8.78 -5.62 -15.90
N ARG A 264 -7.61 -5.03 -15.71
CA ARG A 264 -6.75 -5.29 -14.57
C ARG A 264 -6.25 -3.96 -14.02
N LEU A 265 -6.50 -3.72 -12.75
CA LEU A 265 -5.99 -2.57 -12.00
C LEU A 265 -5.05 -3.06 -10.92
N SER A 266 -3.81 -2.57 -10.94
CA SER A 266 -2.78 -2.88 -9.94
C SER A 266 -2.32 -1.59 -9.28
N VAL A 267 -2.20 -1.57 -7.96
CA VAL A 267 -1.79 -0.39 -7.18
C VAL A 267 -0.76 -0.81 -6.14
N ASN A 268 0.36 -0.11 -6.10
CA ASN A 268 1.45 -0.36 -5.17
C ASN A 268 1.09 0.09 -3.74
N SER A 269 1.67 -0.56 -2.73
CA SER A 269 1.59 -0.15 -1.34
C SER A 269 2.09 1.26 -1.09
N SER A 270 2.96 1.81 -1.95
CA SER A 270 3.40 3.22 -1.94
C SER A 270 2.22 4.21 -1.94
N VAL A 271 1.12 3.87 -2.62
CA VAL A 271 -0.13 4.65 -2.68
C VAL A 271 -1.03 4.30 -1.51
N LEU A 272 -1.19 2.99 -1.25
CA LEU A 272 -2.22 2.47 -0.34
C LEU A 272 -1.88 2.65 1.13
N ALA A 273 -0.61 2.49 1.50
CA ALA A 273 -0.16 2.61 2.88
C ALA A 273 0.14 4.06 3.29
N MET A 274 -0.07 5.05 2.42
CA MET A 274 0.02 6.49 2.75
C MET A 274 1.30 6.93 3.49
N GLY A 275 2.44 6.29 3.23
CA GLY A 275 3.73 6.59 3.87
C GLY A 275 4.12 5.64 5.01
N TYR A 276 3.23 4.73 5.40
CA TYR A 276 3.46 3.74 6.46
C TYR A 276 4.03 2.40 5.95
N GLN A 277 4.48 2.33 4.68
CA GLN A 277 4.99 1.09 4.06
C GLN A 277 6.14 0.47 4.89
N ARG A 278 6.95 1.31 5.54
CA ARG A 278 8.08 0.86 6.37
C ARG A 278 7.64 -0.05 7.53
N PHE A 279 6.42 0.09 8.03
CA PHE A 279 5.90 -0.73 9.13
C PHE A 279 5.37 -2.09 8.66
N ILE A 280 5.02 -2.19 7.37
CA ILE A 280 4.39 -3.35 6.73
C ILE A 280 5.16 -3.73 5.46
N PRO A 281 6.47 -4.00 5.54
CA PRO A 281 7.32 -4.17 4.35
C PRO A 281 7.00 -5.42 3.54
N ASN A 282 6.19 -6.35 4.07
CA ASN A 282 5.67 -7.48 3.31
C ASN A 282 4.45 -7.13 2.45
N PHE A 283 3.82 -5.96 2.60
CA PHE A 283 2.69 -5.56 1.78
C PHE A 283 3.18 -4.80 0.54
N ALA A 284 3.02 -5.42 -0.63
CA ALA A 284 3.50 -4.87 -1.90
C ALA A 284 2.40 -4.13 -2.69
N GLY A 285 1.13 -4.55 -2.58
CA GLY A 285 0.03 -3.86 -3.28
C GLY A 285 -1.27 -4.64 -3.38
N LEU A 286 -2.22 -4.09 -4.14
CA LEU A 286 -3.51 -4.69 -4.47
C LEU A 286 -3.69 -4.79 -5.99
N ARG A 287 -4.38 -5.84 -6.43
CA ARG A 287 -4.78 -6.03 -7.82
C ARG A 287 -6.25 -6.42 -7.92
N PHE A 288 -6.92 -5.91 -8.95
CA PHE A 288 -8.31 -6.22 -9.28
C PHE A 288 -8.40 -6.63 -10.75
N ASP A 289 -8.83 -7.86 -11.01
CA ASP A 289 -9.05 -8.38 -12.37
C ASP A 289 -10.55 -8.50 -12.62
N MET A 290 -11.05 -8.00 -13.76
CA MET A 290 -12.42 -8.15 -14.21
C MET A 290 -12.49 -9.17 -15.35
N ASP A 291 -13.31 -10.20 -15.20
CA ASP A 291 -13.63 -11.16 -16.25
C ASP A 291 -15.16 -11.28 -16.46
N ASP A 292 -15.62 -12.31 -17.17
CA ASP A 292 -17.05 -12.57 -17.37
C ASP A 292 -17.81 -12.95 -16.09
N LYS A 293 -17.11 -13.33 -15.01
CA LYS A 293 -17.68 -13.69 -13.71
C LYS A 293 -17.71 -12.52 -12.73
N GLY A 294 -17.04 -11.42 -13.06
CA GLY A 294 -17.01 -10.20 -12.25
C GLY A 294 -15.59 -9.82 -11.82
N TRP A 295 -15.51 -9.01 -10.77
CA TRP A 295 -14.25 -8.53 -10.22
C TRP A 295 -13.66 -9.53 -9.21
N HIS A 296 -12.37 -9.81 -9.37
CA HIS A 296 -11.57 -10.65 -8.48
C HIS A 296 -10.46 -9.81 -7.86
N SER A 297 -10.28 -9.92 -6.55
CA SER A 297 -9.28 -9.15 -5.80
C SER A 297 -8.07 -10.00 -5.45
N PHE A 298 -6.89 -9.38 -5.41
CA PHE A 298 -5.64 -10.02 -5.03
C PHE A 298 -4.81 -9.10 -4.15
N LEU A 299 -4.08 -9.70 -3.21
CA LEU A 299 -3.10 -9.06 -2.34
C LEU A 299 -1.70 -9.45 -2.81
N ALA A 300 -0.83 -8.48 -3.08
CA ALA A 300 0.58 -8.75 -3.31
C ALA A 300 1.35 -8.70 -1.99
N MET A 301 2.16 -9.72 -1.78
CA MET A 301 3.04 -9.83 -0.63
C MET A 301 4.49 -10.12 -1.02
N ASP A 302 5.42 -9.61 -0.22
CA ASP A 302 6.85 -9.87 -0.32
C ASP A 302 7.32 -10.75 0.85
N GLU A 303 8.19 -11.72 0.55
CA GLU A 303 8.85 -12.57 1.53
C GLU A 303 9.94 -11.81 2.30
N LEU A 304 9.87 -11.87 3.63
CA LEU A 304 10.87 -11.30 4.53
C LEU A 304 11.71 -12.39 5.20
N GLU A 305 12.98 -12.10 5.49
CA GLU A 305 13.88 -13.08 6.15
C GLU A 305 13.43 -13.46 7.57
N ASN A 306 12.94 -12.48 8.34
CA ASN A 306 12.38 -12.67 9.68
C ASN A 306 10.90 -12.32 9.67
N GLN A 307 10.13 -13.02 8.84
CA GLN A 307 8.71 -12.78 8.70
C GLN A 307 7.97 -13.19 9.99
N PRO A 308 7.17 -12.29 10.60
CA PRO A 308 6.26 -12.70 11.66
C PRO A 308 5.19 -13.65 11.15
N ASP A 309 4.75 -14.57 12.01
CA ASP A 309 3.60 -15.43 11.74
C ASP A 309 2.36 -14.59 11.45
N PHE A 310 1.56 -15.04 10.48
CA PHE A 310 0.26 -14.42 10.17
C PHE A 310 -0.81 -14.81 11.20
N ASP A 311 -0.53 -14.74 12.50
CA ASP A 311 -1.55 -14.96 13.54
C ASP A 311 -2.15 -13.64 14.02
N PHE A 312 -3.30 -13.28 13.44
CA PHE A 312 -4.05 -12.09 13.84
C PHE A 312 -5.07 -12.36 14.96
N LYS A 313 -5.18 -13.58 15.49
CA LYS A 313 -6.19 -13.91 16.51
C LYS A 313 -6.07 -13.05 17.77
N PRO A 314 -4.87 -12.81 18.34
CA PRO A 314 -4.76 -11.96 19.53
C PRO A 314 -5.26 -10.54 19.26
N ILE A 315 -5.01 -10.02 18.06
CA ILE A 315 -5.48 -8.71 17.63
C ILE A 315 -7.02 -8.69 17.57
N TRP A 316 -7.64 -9.67 16.92
CA TRP A 316 -9.10 -9.77 16.84
C TRP A 316 -9.78 -10.01 18.19
N GLN A 317 -9.09 -10.62 19.16
CA GLN A 317 -9.56 -10.82 20.53
C GLN A 317 -9.55 -9.52 21.36
N ALA A 318 -8.61 -8.62 21.08
CA ALA A 318 -8.53 -7.33 21.76
C ALA A 318 -9.44 -6.26 21.13
N MET A 319 -9.72 -6.36 19.83
CA MET A 319 -10.55 -5.39 19.12
C MET A 319 -12.04 -5.50 19.52
N PRO A 320 -12.67 -4.42 20.02
CA PRO A 320 -14.09 -4.40 20.30
C PRO A 320 -14.97 -4.63 19.07
N MET A 321 -16.11 -5.28 19.25
CA MET A 321 -17.16 -5.31 18.23
C MET A 321 -17.68 -3.92 17.83
N GLY A 322 -18.17 -3.82 16.60
CA GLY A 322 -18.81 -2.62 16.06
C GLY A 322 -17.87 -1.70 15.27
N ALA A 323 -16.73 -2.20 14.83
CA ALA A 323 -15.83 -1.45 13.95
C ALA A 323 -16.51 -1.08 12.62
N SER A 324 -16.07 0.04 12.04
CA SER A 324 -16.35 0.53 10.69
C SER A 324 -15.44 -0.12 9.66
N ALA A 325 -14.16 -0.20 9.97
CA ALA A 325 -13.17 -0.90 9.19
C ALA A 325 -12.04 -1.32 10.13
N CYS A 326 -11.41 -2.44 9.82
CA CYS A 326 -10.21 -2.89 10.51
C CYS A 326 -9.22 -3.45 9.50
N VAL A 327 -7.94 -3.19 9.74
CA VAL A 327 -6.83 -3.77 9.00
C VAL A 327 -5.86 -4.40 10.00
N THR A 328 -5.46 -5.64 9.75
CA THR A 328 -4.44 -6.35 10.54
C THR A 328 -3.33 -6.82 9.63
N LEU A 329 -2.09 -6.44 9.96
CA LEU A 329 -0.92 -6.71 9.14
C LEU A 329 0.25 -7.15 10.03
N PRO A 330 1.17 -7.97 9.50
CA PRO A 330 2.43 -8.25 10.18
C PRO A 330 3.25 -6.97 10.33
N LEU A 331 3.88 -6.80 11.49
CA LEU A 331 4.64 -5.61 11.86
C LEU A 331 6.14 -5.90 11.82
N ALA A 332 6.89 -5.11 11.05
CA ALA A 332 8.35 -5.17 11.05
C ALA A 332 8.95 -4.28 12.15
N ALA A 333 8.76 -4.69 13.41
CA ALA A 333 9.14 -3.91 14.60
C ALA A 333 10.65 -3.62 14.67
N GLU A 334 11.51 -4.63 14.49
CA GLU A 334 12.98 -4.49 14.58
C GLU A 334 13.54 -3.40 13.64
N GLN A 335 12.98 -3.29 12.44
CA GLN A 335 13.40 -2.31 11.43
C GLN A 335 13.05 -0.86 11.81
N GLN A 336 12.27 -0.66 12.89
CA GLN A 336 11.85 0.65 13.38
C GLN A 336 12.73 1.22 14.50
N LYS A 337 13.73 0.48 15.02
CA LYS A 337 14.65 1.00 16.05
C LYS A 337 15.22 2.40 15.69
N PRO A 338 15.71 2.66 14.46
CA PRO A 338 16.23 3.98 14.11
C PRO A 338 15.17 5.09 14.14
N LEU A 339 13.90 4.76 13.92
CA LEU A 339 12.81 5.71 14.04
C LEU A 339 12.55 6.07 15.50
N LEU A 340 12.45 5.08 16.39
CA LEU A 340 12.26 5.32 17.83
C LEU A 340 13.38 6.20 18.42
N VAL A 341 14.64 5.98 18.02
CA VAL A 341 15.76 6.82 18.45
C VAL A 341 15.62 8.26 17.93
N LYS A 342 15.22 8.44 16.67
CA LYS A 342 14.92 9.79 16.12
C LYS A 342 13.78 10.50 16.84
N LEU A 343 12.87 9.72 17.41
CA LEU A 343 11.73 10.18 18.20
C LEU A 343 12.07 10.41 19.68
N GLY A 344 13.33 10.22 20.08
CA GLY A 344 13.82 10.55 21.42
C GLY A 344 13.86 9.40 22.42
N ALA A 345 13.57 8.16 21.99
CA ALA A 345 13.94 6.98 22.79
C ALA A 345 15.46 6.84 22.83
N ASP A 346 16.02 6.45 23.97
CA ASP A 346 17.42 6.02 23.99
C ASP A 346 17.59 4.67 23.27
N ASP A 347 18.83 4.31 22.92
CA ASP A 347 19.11 3.14 22.09
C ASP A 347 18.70 1.82 22.77
N ALA A 348 18.79 1.75 24.11
CA ALA A 348 18.44 0.56 24.88
C ALA A 348 16.93 0.39 25.02
N ALA A 349 16.20 1.49 25.29
CA ALA A 349 14.74 1.51 25.32
C ALA A 349 14.16 1.22 23.93
N ALA A 350 14.71 1.82 22.87
CA ALA A 350 14.30 1.55 21.50
C ALA A 350 14.49 0.07 21.13
N GLN A 351 15.61 -0.53 21.53
CA GLN A 351 15.88 -1.95 21.32
C GLN A 351 14.89 -2.83 22.09
N ALA A 352 14.71 -2.59 23.40
CA ALA A 352 13.78 -3.35 24.23
C ALA A 352 12.36 -3.29 23.68
N LEU A 353 11.88 -2.10 23.31
CA LEU A 353 10.55 -1.90 22.73
C LEU A 353 10.37 -2.72 21.45
N THR A 354 11.37 -2.76 20.56
CA THR A 354 11.26 -3.55 19.32
C THR A 354 11.33 -5.06 19.53
N GLU A 355 12.16 -5.53 20.48
CA GLU A 355 12.32 -6.95 20.80
C GLU A 355 11.06 -7.53 21.48
N HIS A 356 10.31 -6.71 22.22
CA HIS A 356 9.09 -7.13 22.89
C HIS A 356 7.86 -7.21 21.98
N MET A 357 7.93 -6.80 20.70
CA MET A 357 6.78 -6.86 19.80
C MET A 357 6.62 -8.24 19.17
N ALA A 358 5.42 -8.83 19.27
CA ALA A 358 5.11 -10.16 18.72
C ALA A 358 4.76 -10.16 17.22
N GLY A 359 5.04 -9.06 16.52
CA GLY A 359 5.06 -9.04 15.06
C GLY A 359 3.71 -8.95 14.35
N ALA A 360 2.61 -8.67 15.05
CA ALA A 360 1.32 -8.31 14.45
C ALA A 360 0.71 -7.07 15.09
N ALA A 361 0.06 -6.25 14.26
CA ALA A 361 -0.70 -5.10 14.72
C ALA A 361 -2.02 -4.96 13.94
N GLY A 362 -3.00 -4.34 14.58
CA GLY A 362 -4.29 -4.00 13.99
C GLY A 362 -4.63 -2.54 14.17
N LEU A 363 -5.37 -2.00 13.21
CA LEU A 363 -5.92 -0.66 13.23
C LEU A 363 -7.41 -0.73 12.92
N CYS A 364 -8.25 -0.23 13.82
CA CYS A 364 -9.71 -0.22 13.64
C CYS A 364 -10.30 1.17 13.82
N TRP A 365 -11.24 1.53 12.94
CA TRP A 365 -12.07 2.73 13.04
C TRP A 365 -13.46 2.38 13.55
N TYR A 366 -14.09 3.29 14.26
CA TYR A 366 -15.41 3.11 14.86
C TYR A 366 -16.30 4.32 14.61
N ALA A 367 -17.60 4.07 14.45
CA ALA A 367 -18.61 5.09 14.15
C ALA A 367 -18.78 6.13 15.26
N ASP A 368 -18.51 5.76 16.51
CA ASP A 368 -18.64 6.60 17.70
C ASP A 368 -17.36 7.40 18.02
N SER A 369 -16.35 7.35 17.14
CA SER A 369 -15.08 8.07 17.25
C SER A 369 -14.84 8.91 15.99
N ARG A 370 -13.59 9.08 15.53
CA ARG A 370 -13.21 9.92 14.38
C ARG A 370 -12.32 9.18 13.39
N LEU A 371 -12.27 9.63 12.14
CA LEU A 371 -11.42 9.04 11.09
C LEU A 371 -9.93 9.11 11.43
N TYR A 372 -9.51 10.13 12.19
CA TYR A 372 -8.13 10.34 12.60
C TYR A 372 -7.83 9.83 14.03
N THR A 373 -8.79 9.17 14.70
CA THR A 373 -8.60 8.55 16.03
C THR A 373 -8.86 7.04 16.02
N PRO A 374 -8.24 6.25 15.12
CA PRO A 374 -8.41 4.81 15.15
C PRO A 374 -7.87 4.20 16.46
N LEU A 375 -8.33 2.99 16.77
CA LEU A 375 -7.75 2.14 17.80
C LEU A 375 -6.62 1.32 17.17
N LEU A 376 -5.41 1.47 17.70
CA LEU A 376 -4.27 0.61 17.40
C LEU A 376 -4.16 -0.46 18.48
N VAL A 377 -3.99 -1.70 18.04
CA VAL A 377 -3.70 -2.85 18.91
C VAL A 377 -2.44 -3.52 18.40
N ALA A 378 -1.53 -3.86 19.30
CA ALA A 378 -0.38 -4.69 18.97
C ALA A 378 -0.14 -5.76 20.02
N SER A 379 0.41 -6.89 19.59
CA SER A 379 0.76 -7.99 20.48
C SER A 379 2.21 -7.85 20.97
N LEU A 380 2.45 -8.25 22.22
CA LEU A 380 3.76 -8.31 22.86
C LEU A 380 4.16 -9.78 23.09
N ASN A 381 5.47 -10.04 23.10
CA ASN A 381 6.06 -11.37 23.31
C ASN A 381 5.98 -11.85 24.76
N ASP A 382 5.79 -10.93 25.70
CA ASP A 382 5.82 -11.19 27.14
C ASP A 382 4.67 -10.44 27.83
N ASP A 383 4.11 -11.04 28.87
CA ASP A 383 3.07 -10.47 29.71
C ASP A 383 3.65 -9.71 30.93
N ASP A 384 4.91 -9.99 31.29
CA ASP A 384 5.51 -9.48 32.54
C ASP A 384 6.80 -8.68 32.31
N SER A 385 6.67 -7.36 32.27
CA SER A 385 7.84 -6.47 32.18
C SER A 385 7.54 -5.09 32.77
N ALA A 386 7.70 -4.96 34.09
CA ALA A 386 7.67 -3.66 34.77
C ALA A 386 8.72 -2.67 34.20
N LYS A 387 9.78 -3.18 33.57
CA LYS A 387 10.77 -2.37 32.86
C LYS A 387 10.20 -1.80 31.55
N LEU A 388 9.49 -2.62 30.76
CA LEU A 388 8.81 -2.18 29.54
C LEU A 388 7.78 -1.10 29.84
N ASP A 389 7.07 -1.20 30.96
CA ASP A 389 6.15 -0.15 31.41
C ASP A 389 6.85 1.20 31.63
N GLY A 390 8.00 1.21 32.28
CA GLY A 390 8.80 2.43 32.45
C GLY A 390 9.20 3.03 31.10
N ASP A 391 9.67 2.20 30.17
CA ASP A 391 10.09 2.63 28.83
C ASP A 391 8.90 3.16 28.00
N LEU A 392 7.75 2.50 28.05
CA LEU A 392 6.50 2.92 27.40
C LEU A 392 5.99 4.26 27.97
N GLY A 393 5.97 4.41 29.29
CA GLY A 393 5.54 5.64 29.96
C GLY A 393 6.43 6.83 29.63
N ASN A 394 7.75 6.63 29.64
CA ASN A 394 8.72 7.64 29.26
C ASN A 394 8.55 8.07 27.80
N LEU A 395 8.40 7.10 26.87
CA LEU A 395 8.19 7.38 25.46
C LEU A 395 6.85 8.10 25.22
N PHE A 396 5.78 7.67 25.89
CA PHE A 396 4.48 8.34 25.80
C PHE A 396 4.58 9.79 26.30
N GLY A 397 5.23 10.00 27.45
CA GLY A 397 5.42 11.33 28.04
C GLY A 397 6.27 12.28 27.19
N SER A 398 7.20 11.77 26.38
CA SER A 398 8.01 12.59 25.47
C SER A 398 7.33 12.87 24.13
N MET A 399 6.58 11.90 23.59
CA MET A 399 6.03 11.95 22.23
C MET A 399 4.64 12.55 22.13
N VAL A 400 3.80 12.33 23.14
CA VAL A 400 2.39 12.70 23.08
C VAL A 400 2.22 14.06 23.72
N GLY A 401 1.93 15.11 22.95
CA GLY A 401 1.68 16.43 23.53
C GLY A 401 1.53 17.51 22.47
N ALA A 402 1.12 18.68 22.92
CA ALA A 402 1.15 19.92 22.16
C ALA A 402 1.70 21.03 23.07
N TYR A 403 2.09 22.15 22.48
CA TYR A 403 2.42 23.33 23.27
C TYR A 403 1.13 23.94 23.85
N GLU A 404 1.04 23.97 25.17
CA GLU A 404 -0.12 24.43 25.93
C GLU A 404 0.20 25.75 26.64
N GLY A 405 -0.20 26.88 26.07
CA GLY A 405 0.18 28.20 26.60
C GLY A 405 -0.39 28.54 27.98
N ASN A 406 -1.47 27.86 28.38
CA ASN A 406 -2.25 28.19 29.58
C ASN A 406 -1.95 27.26 30.78
N VAL A 407 -0.92 26.42 30.70
CA VAL A 407 -0.47 25.53 31.79
C VAL A 407 1.01 25.73 32.09
N ALA A 408 1.41 25.56 33.36
CA ALA A 408 2.74 25.95 33.85
C ALA A 408 3.91 25.26 33.13
N GLU A 409 3.79 23.96 32.86
CA GLU A 409 4.81 23.15 32.18
C GLU A 409 4.69 23.17 30.65
N HIS A 410 3.82 24.03 30.11
CA HIS A 410 3.48 24.10 28.69
C HIS A 410 3.00 22.78 28.05
N ALA A 411 2.63 21.81 28.87
CA ALA A 411 2.01 20.54 28.51
C ALA A 411 1.16 20.05 29.69
N PHE A 412 0.05 19.36 29.41
CA PHE A 412 -0.70 18.68 30.47
C PHE A 412 0.10 17.48 31.03
N PRO A 413 -0.01 17.17 32.33
CA PRO A 413 0.69 16.03 32.91
C PRO A 413 0.19 14.71 32.32
N VAL A 414 1.07 13.69 32.33
CA VAL A 414 0.62 12.30 32.10
C VAL A 414 -0.05 11.82 33.38
N VAL A 415 -1.24 11.24 33.23
CA VAL A 415 -1.95 10.52 34.28
C VAL A 415 -1.69 9.03 34.08
N GLU A 416 -1.10 8.40 35.10
CA GLU A 416 -0.82 6.97 35.11
C GLU A 416 -1.81 6.24 36.01
N LYS A 417 -2.31 5.09 35.55
CA LYS A 417 -3.21 4.21 36.31
C LYS A 417 -2.76 2.77 36.16
N GLN A 418 -2.61 2.07 37.28
CA GLN A 418 -2.29 0.65 37.31
C GLN A 418 -3.39 -0.12 38.06
N GLU A 419 -4.03 -1.05 37.36
CA GLU A 419 -5.10 -1.89 37.90
C GLU A 419 -4.93 -3.34 37.41
N GLY A 420 -4.55 -4.24 38.30
CA GLY A 420 -4.30 -5.64 37.94
C GLY A 420 -3.18 -5.77 36.90
N GLN A 421 -3.51 -6.35 35.74
CA GLN A 421 -2.58 -6.49 34.60
C GLN A 421 -2.59 -5.27 33.66
N THR A 422 -3.41 -4.26 33.96
CA THR A 422 -3.53 -3.04 33.15
C THR A 422 -2.60 -1.97 33.68
N HIS A 423 -1.83 -1.39 32.78
CA HIS A 423 -1.13 -0.14 33.01
C HIS A 423 -1.50 0.84 31.91
N GLN A 424 -1.97 2.04 32.28
CA GLN A 424 -2.50 3.04 31.36
C GLN A 424 -1.81 4.38 31.58
N TRP A 425 -1.40 5.02 30.49
CA TRP A 425 -0.90 6.38 30.42
C TRP A 425 -1.86 7.21 29.59
N GLN A 426 -2.28 8.34 30.14
CA GLN A 426 -3.20 9.24 29.47
C GLN A 426 -2.71 10.68 29.57
N ARG A 427 -2.83 11.44 28.49
CA ARG A 427 -2.54 12.88 28.48
C ARG A 427 -3.61 13.63 27.72
N GLN A 428 -4.05 14.75 28.30
CA GLN A 428 -4.91 15.70 27.63
C GLN A 428 -4.10 16.52 26.61
N VAL A 429 -4.61 16.70 25.40
CA VAL A 429 -3.95 17.47 24.34
C VAL A 429 -4.97 18.40 23.69
N SER A 430 -4.73 19.71 23.75
CA SER A 430 -5.58 20.70 23.09
C SER A 430 -5.59 20.52 21.58
N SER A 431 -6.75 20.71 20.95
CA SER A 431 -6.92 20.59 19.51
C SER A 431 -8.09 21.43 19.01
N ASN A 432 -8.16 21.70 17.72
CA ASN A 432 -9.38 22.23 17.12
C ASN A 432 -10.36 21.14 16.69
N PHE A 433 -9.92 19.88 16.69
CA PHE A 433 -10.67 18.78 16.11
C PHE A 433 -11.08 17.71 17.12
N GLY A 434 -10.48 17.67 18.31
CA GLY A 434 -10.67 16.59 19.28
C GLY A 434 -12.13 16.24 19.63
N PRO A 435 -12.40 14.99 20.05
CA PRO A 435 -13.77 14.52 20.31
C PRO A 435 -14.44 15.17 21.52
N TYR A 436 -13.68 15.89 22.36
CA TYR A 436 -14.18 16.60 23.53
C TYR A 436 -14.14 18.11 23.32
N LYS A 437 -15.23 18.82 23.65
CA LYS A 437 -15.25 20.29 23.54
C LYS A 437 -14.46 20.90 24.69
N ALA A 438 -13.77 22.01 24.44
CA ALA A 438 -12.96 22.70 25.46
C ALA A 438 -13.75 23.00 26.75
N LYS A 439 -15.02 23.40 26.61
CA LYS A 439 -15.93 23.68 27.73
C LYS A 439 -16.25 22.48 28.63
N ASP A 440 -16.02 21.25 28.14
CA ASP A 440 -16.30 20.01 28.86
C ASP A 440 -15.04 19.52 29.62
N ALA A 441 -13.92 20.24 29.51
CA ALA A 441 -12.72 19.97 30.30
C ALA A 441 -12.93 20.35 31.78
N GLU A 442 -12.19 19.72 32.69
CA GLU A 442 -12.18 20.11 34.11
C GLU A 442 -11.73 21.56 34.32
N GLN A 443 -10.82 22.03 33.46
CA GLN A 443 -10.34 23.41 33.41
C GLN A 443 -10.48 23.96 31.99
N PRO A 444 -11.66 24.49 31.61
CA PRO A 444 -11.91 24.97 30.25
C PRO A 444 -10.92 26.05 29.79
N ASP A 445 -10.53 26.96 30.67
CA ASP A 445 -9.60 28.06 30.36
C ASP A 445 -8.17 27.57 30.08
N ALA A 446 -7.82 26.34 30.49
CA ALA A 446 -6.51 25.74 30.22
C ALA A 446 -6.42 25.18 28.79
N ILE A 447 -7.56 24.93 28.11
CA ILE A 447 -7.58 24.39 26.75
C ILE A 447 -7.29 25.53 25.77
N THR A 448 -6.21 25.39 24.99
CA THR A 448 -5.79 26.42 24.03
C THR A 448 -6.63 26.39 22.74
N GLY A 449 -7.24 25.25 22.42
CA GLY A 449 -8.06 25.03 21.22
C GLY A 449 -9.59 25.09 21.46
N LYS A 450 -10.37 24.81 20.42
CA LYS A 450 -11.84 24.66 20.56
C LYS A 450 -12.27 23.33 21.20
N ALA A 451 -11.36 22.37 21.21
CA ALA A 451 -11.57 20.99 21.62
C ALA A 451 -10.30 20.42 22.27
N PHE A 452 -10.35 19.18 22.71
CA PHE A 452 -9.19 18.44 23.17
C PHE A 452 -9.35 16.93 22.94
N MET A 453 -8.23 16.24 23.01
CA MET A 453 -8.11 14.79 22.97
C MET A 453 -7.66 14.30 24.34
N ARG A 454 -8.06 13.08 24.68
CA ARG A 454 -7.50 12.33 25.80
C ARG A 454 -6.74 11.17 25.18
N VAL A 455 -5.50 11.46 24.82
CA VAL A 455 -4.65 10.47 24.17
C VAL A 455 -4.27 9.43 25.21
N SER A 456 -4.43 8.16 24.86
CA SER A 456 -4.29 7.05 25.80
C SER A 456 -3.44 5.94 25.19
N LEU A 457 -2.50 5.44 25.99
CA LEU A 457 -1.75 4.22 25.78
C LEU A 457 -2.08 3.28 26.94
N ALA A 458 -2.33 2.01 26.67
CA ALA A 458 -2.50 1.01 27.71
C ALA A 458 -1.80 -0.29 27.35
N ARG A 459 -1.17 -0.93 28.33
CA ARG A 459 -0.74 -2.32 28.25
C ARG A 459 -1.65 -3.15 29.14
N HIS A 460 -2.19 -4.23 28.60
CA HIS A 460 -2.99 -5.22 29.34
C HIS A 460 -2.41 -6.61 29.08
N GLY A 461 -1.62 -7.11 30.04
CA GLY A 461 -0.82 -8.33 29.84
C GLY A 461 0.11 -8.18 28.63
N SER A 462 -0.06 -9.05 27.63
CA SER A 462 0.69 -9.04 26.37
C SER A 462 0.05 -8.23 25.23
N THR A 463 -0.92 -7.36 25.54
CA THR A 463 -1.58 -6.51 24.53
C THR A 463 -1.27 -5.04 24.76
N LEU A 464 -0.83 -4.33 23.72
CA LEU A 464 -0.67 -2.88 23.70
C LEU A 464 -1.83 -2.24 22.94
N LEU A 465 -2.40 -1.19 23.52
CA LEU A 465 -3.55 -0.45 23.01
C LEU A 465 -3.20 1.03 22.93
N PHE A 466 -3.48 1.68 21.80
CA PHE A 466 -3.28 3.12 21.66
C PHE A 466 -4.40 3.76 20.87
N SER A 467 -4.87 4.93 21.32
CA SER A 467 -5.73 5.80 20.52
C SER A 467 -5.63 7.25 21.00
N LEU A 468 -5.96 8.18 20.09
CA LEU A 468 -6.19 9.58 20.46
C LEU A 468 -7.55 9.79 21.16
N ASP A 469 -8.40 8.76 21.18
CA ASP A 469 -9.69 8.72 21.86
C ASP A 469 -9.66 7.65 22.97
N ASP A 470 -9.63 8.10 24.23
CA ASP A 470 -9.60 7.27 25.43
C ASP A 470 -10.76 6.27 25.47
N LYS A 471 -11.94 6.62 24.94
CA LYS A 471 -13.10 5.71 24.93
C LYS A 471 -12.82 4.42 24.16
N LEU A 472 -12.02 4.50 23.08
CA LEU A 472 -11.66 3.31 22.31
C LEU A 472 -10.70 2.40 23.09
N VAL A 473 -9.74 2.99 23.81
CA VAL A 473 -8.82 2.25 24.69
C VAL A 473 -9.60 1.59 25.82
N ASP A 474 -10.50 2.33 26.48
CA ASP A 474 -11.33 1.80 27.58
C ASP A 474 -12.25 0.66 27.11
N LYS A 475 -12.83 0.79 25.90
CA LYS A 475 -13.66 -0.26 25.29
C LYS A 475 -12.84 -1.51 24.96
N ALA A 476 -11.60 -1.36 24.48
CA ALA A 476 -10.69 -2.46 24.21
C ALA A 476 -10.24 -3.15 25.51
N LEU A 477 -9.88 -2.41 26.55
CA LEU A 477 -9.62 -2.95 27.89
C LEU A 477 -10.84 -3.72 28.42
N GLY A 478 -12.04 -3.15 28.28
CA GLY A 478 -13.29 -3.84 28.63
C GLY A 478 -13.54 -5.10 27.82
N THR A 479 -13.08 -5.17 26.56
CA THR A 479 -13.17 -6.36 25.72
C THR A 479 -12.23 -7.45 26.21
N LEU A 480 -10.98 -7.10 26.54
CA LEU A 480 -10.00 -8.00 27.14
C LEU A 480 -10.47 -8.55 28.51
N ASP A 481 -11.16 -7.71 29.29
CA ASP A 481 -11.82 -8.09 30.55
C ASP A 481 -13.14 -8.88 30.36
N LYS A 482 -13.50 -9.22 29.12
CA LYS A 482 -14.75 -9.94 28.76
C LYS A 482 -16.04 -9.20 29.15
N ARG A 483 -15.99 -7.87 29.29
CA ARG A 483 -17.17 -7.00 29.50
C ARG A 483 -17.88 -6.64 28.19
N PHE A 484 -17.16 -6.68 27.07
CA PHE A 484 -17.69 -6.47 25.72
C PHE A 484 -17.28 -7.61 24.80
N PRO A 485 -18.09 -7.94 23.76
CA PRO A 485 -17.72 -8.97 22.81
C PRO A 485 -16.58 -8.50 21.88
N PRO A 486 -15.57 -9.35 21.63
CA PRO A 486 -14.50 -9.07 20.69
C PRO A 486 -14.94 -9.29 19.23
N MET A 487 -14.21 -8.68 18.30
CA MET A 487 -14.34 -8.98 16.87
C MET A 487 -14.09 -10.46 16.57
N ALA A 488 -13.24 -11.13 17.35
CA ALA A 488 -12.99 -12.57 17.26
C ALA A 488 -14.26 -13.45 17.27
N ASP A 489 -15.38 -12.95 17.81
CA ASP A 489 -16.65 -13.70 17.87
C ASP A 489 -17.44 -13.68 16.55
N VAL A 490 -17.19 -12.70 15.67
CA VAL A 490 -17.90 -12.53 14.38
C VAL A 490 -17.03 -12.84 13.17
N VAL A 491 -15.71 -12.91 13.36
CA VAL A 491 -14.78 -13.22 12.27
C VAL A 491 -14.65 -14.74 12.05
N PRO A 492 -14.40 -15.20 10.82
CA PRO A 492 -14.24 -16.63 10.55
C PRO A 492 -13.03 -17.23 11.30
N LYS A 493 -13.24 -18.31 12.06
CA LYS A 493 -12.21 -18.89 12.95
C LYS A 493 -11.05 -19.59 12.24
N ASP A 494 -11.28 -20.06 11.01
CA ASP A 494 -10.34 -20.92 10.26
C ASP A 494 -9.64 -20.21 9.09
N LEU A 495 -9.77 -18.89 8.98
CA LEU A 495 -9.25 -18.09 7.87
C LEU A 495 -8.35 -16.95 8.35
N LEU A 496 -7.35 -16.63 7.53
CA LEU A 496 -6.57 -15.42 7.69
C LEU A 496 -7.41 -14.24 7.19
N MET A 497 -7.78 -13.35 8.09
CA MET A 497 -8.61 -12.18 7.78
C MET A 497 -7.81 -10.89 8.01
N PRO A 498 -7.13 -10.36 6.98
CA PRO A 498 -6.39 -9.10 7.10
C PRO A 498 -7.29 -7.86 7.13
N ILE A 499 -8.51 -7.92 6.61
CA ILE A 499 -9.39 -6.74 6.50
C ILE A 499 -10.81 -7.12 6.89
N TYR A 500 -11.42 -6.29 7.73
CA TYR A 500 -12.85 -6.28 8.01
C TYR A 500 -13.45 -4.95 7.57
N PHE A 501 -14.66 -5.01 7.01
CA PHE A 501 -15.42 -3.84 6.59
C PHE A 501 -16.87 -3.93 7.09
N GLY A 502 -17.28 -2.92 7.85
CA GLY A 502 -18.64 -2.71 8.35
C GLY A 502 -19.29 -1.51 7.66
N PRO A 503 -20.08 -1.72 6.58
CA PRO A 503 -20.66 -0.63 5.81
C PRO A 503 -21.55 0.33 6.60
N ASP A 504 -22.30 -0.19 7.58
CA ASP A 504 -23.21 0.56 8.44
C ASP A 504 -22.49 1.57 9.33
N SER A 505 -21.50 1.09 10.09
CA SER A 505 -20.67 1.90 10.95
C SER A 505 -19.72 2.78 10.15
N MET A 506 -19.28 2.38 8.95
CA MET A 506 -18.54 3.25 8.04
C MET A 506 -19.39 4.41 7.54
N ALA A 507 -20.63 4.14 7.11
CA ALA A 507 -21.54 5.18 6.65
C ALA A 507 -21.81 6.23 7.74
N GLN A 508 -21.99 5.79 8.99
CA GLN A 508 -22.14 6.68 10.14
C GLN A 508 -20.90 7.54 10.38
N LEU A 509 -19.72 6.93 10.38
CA LEU A 509 -18.45 7.63 10.54
C LEU A 509 -18.24 8.70 9.45
N MET A 510 -18.46 8.33 8.18
CA MET A 510 -18.33 9.26 7.05
C MET A 510 -19.36 10.39 7.11
N GLN A 511 -20.60 10.09 7.52
CA GLN A 511 -21.63 11.09 7.71
C GLN A 511 -21.23 12.09 8.79
N GLN A 512 -20.76 11.61 9.94
CA GLN A 512 -20.33 12.46 11.05
C GLN A 512 -19.18 13.37 10.62
N GLU A 513 -18.13 12.82 10.02
CA GLU A 513 -16.96 13.60 9.59
C GLU A 513 -17.31 14.64 8.53
N THR A 514 -18.21 14.30 7.60
CA THR A 514 -18.63 15.24 6.56
C THR A 514 -19.43 16.40 7.15
N LEU A 515 -20.39 16.12 8.03
CA LEU A 515 -21.26 17.16 8.60
C LEU A 515 -20.52 18.04 9.62
N ASP A 516 -19.55 17.47 10.36
CA ASP A 516 -18.69 18.25 11.25
C ASP A 516 -17.73 19.17 10.48
N SER A 517 -17.28 18.74 9.29
CA SER A 517 -16.45 19.55 8.40
C SER A 517 -17.24 20.62 7.63
N LEU A 518 -18.57 20.53 7.62
CA LEU A 518 -19.47 21.47 6.96
C LEU A 518 -20.49 22.05 7.96
N PRO A 519 -20.08 22.85 8.97
CA PRO A 519 -21.00 23.39 9.96
C PRO A 519 -22.12 24.20 9.28
N GLN A 520 -23.37 23.91 9.62
CA GLN A 520 -24.54 24.51 8.95
C GLN A 520 -24.55 26.05 9.01
N ASP A 521 -24.00 26.63 10.08
CA ASP A 521 -23.88 28.07 10.31
C ASP A 521 -22.79 28.73 9.45
N MET A 522 -21.78 27.98 9.02
CA MET A 522 -20.68 28.49 8.19
C MET A 522 -20.83 28.12 6.71
N GLU A 523 -21.27 26.89 6.41
CA GLU A 523 -21.31 26.32 5.06
C GLU A 523 -22.72 25.79 4.68
N PRO A 524 -23.79 26.61 4.76
CA PRO A 524 -25.17 26.13 4.62
C PRO A 524 -25.47 25.52 3.24
N VAL A 525 -24.84 26.02 2.17
CA VAL A 525 -25.04 25.50 0.81
C VAL A 525 -24.44 24.11 0.66
N PHE A 526 -23.19 23.92 1.08
CA PHE A 526 -22.52 22.62 1.01
C PHE A 526 -23.13 21.62 2.00
N TYR A 527 -23.54 22.07 3.18
CA TYR A 527 -24.27 21.25 4.13
C TYR A 527 -25.57 20.72 3.53
N ASN A 528 -26.39 21.59 2.93
CA ASN A 528 -27.63 21.18 2.27
C ASN A 528 -27.38 20.24 1.07
N ALA A 529 -26.32 20.50 0.30
CA ALA A 529 -25.91 19.61 -0.79
C ALA A 529 -25.48 18.23 -0.27
N ALA A 530 -24.68 18.16 0.79
CA ALA A 530 -24.28 16.90 1.43
C ALA A 530 -25.51 16.15 1.97
N GLN A 531 -26.42 16.85 2.66
CA GLN A 531 -27.68 16.26 3.12
C GLN A 531 -28.53 15.69 1.98
N THR A 532 -28.58 16.38 0.85
CA THR A 532 -29.43 16.00 -0.28
C THR A 532 -28.82 14.87 -1.12
N TYR A 533 -27.51 14.92 -1.38
CA TYR A 533 -26.86 14.05 -2.36
C TYR A 533 -25.95 12.98 -1.75
N LEU A 534 -25.29 13.26 -0.63
CA LEU A 534 -24.35 12.34 0.00
C LEU A 534 -25.03 11.44 1.03
N ILE A 535 -25.84 12.00 1.93
CA ILE A 535 -26.44 11.22 3.03
C ILE A 535 -27.30 10.05 2.53
N PRO A 536 -28.13 10.18 1.48
CA PRO A 536 -28.86 9.02 0.94
C PRO A 536 -27.92 7.91 0.47
N LYS A 537 -26.79 8.26 -0.16
CA LYS A 537 -25.79 7.28 -0.61
C LYS A 537 -25.11 6.57 0.55
N LEU A 538 -24.78 7.30 1.61
CA LEU A 538 -24.24 6.70 2.84
C LEU A 538 -25.29 5.80 3.52
N ARG A 539 -26.58 6.15 3.50
CA ARG A 539 -27.64 5.26 4.01
C ARG A 539 -27.77 3.99 3.19
N THR A 540 -27.70 4.10 1.86
CA THR A 540 -27.68 2.92 0.98
C THR A 540 -26.46 2.04 1.27
N LEU A 541 -25.29 2.65 1.43
CA LEU A 541 -24.09 1.93 1.88
C LEU A 541 -24.31 1.20 3.21
N GLY A 542 -24.90 1.88 4.19
CA GLY A 542 -25.17 1.28 5.49
C GLY A 542 -26.20 0.15 5.47
N GLY A 543 -26.90 -0.06 4.35
CA GLY A 543 -27.80 -1.20 4.15
C GLY A 543 -27.10 -2.50 3.75
N TYR A 544 -25.80 -2.47 3.43
CA TYR A 544 -25.03 -3.66 3.05
C TYR A 544 -24.61 -4.48 4.28
N GLY A 545 -24.48 -5.80 4.08
CA GLY A 545 -23.94 -6.71 5.09
C GLY A 545 -22.46 -6.43 5.41
N LYS A 546 -21.97 -7.00 6.50
CA LYS A 546 -20.56 -6.90 6.88
C LYS A 546 -19.72 -7.83 6.02
N TYR A 547 -18.47 -7.45 5.76
CA TYR A 547 -17.56 -8.23 4.93
C TYR A 547 -16.22 -8.46 5.62
N ALA A 548 -15.70 -9.67 5.45
CA ALA A 548 -14.33 -10.05 5.69
C ALA A 548 -13.63 -10.26 4.35
N LEU A 549 -12.42 -9.71 4.19
CA LEU A 549 -11.53 -10.14 3.12
C LEU A 549 -10.58 -11.17 3.71
N THR A 550 -10.58 -12.36 3.13
CA THR A 550 -9.80 -13.49 3.65
C THR A 550 -8.79 -13.99 2.64
N LEU A 551 -7.65 -14.46 3.16
CA LEU A 551 -6.65 -15.20 2.41
C LEU A 551 -6.86 -16.71 2.60
N PRO A 552 -6.46 -17.55 1.63
CA PRO A 552 -6.43 -19.00 1.80
C PRO A 552 -5.65 -19.42 3.04
N LYS A 553 -6.05 -20.55 3.64
CA LYS A 553 -5.36 -21.09 4.81
C LYS A 553 -3.93 -21.50 4.43
N GLY A 554 -2.95 -21.08 5.24
CA GLY A 554 -1.53 -21.36 4.99
C GLY A 554 -0.90 -20.47 3.92
N SER A 555 -1.54 -19.35 3.57
CA SER A 555 -0.91 -18.33 2.75
C SER A 555 0.30 -17.72 3.48
N GLU A 556 1.48 -17.98 2.95
CA GLU A 556 2.75 -17.35 3.32
C GLU A 556 3.39 -16.81 2.05
N PRO A 557 4.03 -15.62 2.10
CA PRO A 557 4.74 -15.10 0.95
C PRO A 557 5.98 -15.93 0.64
N ASP A 558 6.10 -16.40 -0.61
CA ASP A 558 7.21 -17.18 -1.15
C ASP A 558 7.79 -16.44 -2.37
N GLY A 559 8.48 -15.33 -2.09
CA GLY A 559 9.13 -14.47 -3.08
C GLY A 559 8.65 -13.02 -3.12
N HIS A 560 9.03 -12.32 -4.19
CA HIS A 560 8.70 -10.91 -4.45
C HIS A 560 7.41 -10.81 -5.30
N TRP A 561 6.51 -9.88 -4.97
CA TRP A 561 5.22 -9.68 -5.64
C TRP A 561 4.38 -10.95 -5.76
N GLN A 562 4.31 -11.76 -4.69
CA GLN A 562 3.42 -12.92 -4.72
C GLN A 562 1.96 -12.47 -4.62
N TRP A 563 1.21 -12.66 -5.72
CA TRP A 563 -0.20 -12.32 -5.82
C TRP A 563 -1.09 -13.43 -5.25
N LEU A 564 -1.67 -13.20 -4.08
CA LEU A 564 -2.56 -14.11 -3.38
C LEU A 564 -4.03 -13.71 -3.64
N PRO A 565 -4.93 -14.65 -4.01
CA PRO A 565 -6.34 -14.32 -4.21
C PRO A 565 -7.02 -13.93 -2.88
N LEU A 566 -7.79 -12.85 -2.91
CA LEU A 566 -8.61 -12.39 -1.80
C LEU A 566 -10.05 -12.85 -2.01
N GLU A 567 -10.62 -13.49 -0.98
CA GLU A 567 -12.02 -13.88 -0.96
C GLU A 567 -12.84 -12.90 -0.11
N TRP A 568 -13.89 -12.35 -0.70
CA TRP A 568 -14.88 -11.54 0.02
C TRP A 568 -15.93 -12.45 0.66
N LYS A 569 -16.04 -12.42 1.99
CA LYS A 569 -17.00 -13.23 2.75
C LYS A 569 -17.96 -12.33 3.49
N ALA A 570 -19.26 -12.51 3.25
CA ALA A 570 -20.29 -11.88 4.08
C ALA A 570 -20.27 -12.49 5.48
N LEU A 571 -20.49 -11.66 6.51
CA LEU A 571 -20.52 -12.04 7.92
C LEU A 571 -21.92 -11.97 8.52
#